data_AF-A0A6V2KX90-F1
#
_entry.id   AF-A0A6V2KX90-F1
#
_cell.length_a   1.000
_cell.length_b   1.000
_cell.length_c   1.000
_cell.angle_alpha   90.00
_cell.angle_beta   90.00
_cell.angle_gamma   90.00
#
_symmetry.space_group_name_H-M   'P 1'
#
loop_
_entity.id
_entity.type
_entity.pdbx_description
1 polymer ?
#
loop_
_entity_poly.entity_id
_entity_poly.type
_entity_poly.pdbx_seq_one_letter_code
_entity_poly.pdbx_strand_id
1 'polypeptide(L)'
;MNNPKPLSQILCILFFLMGFLRNDYGELSRALGLALILTIRRTTNVRKRYPTAPHLKALLRAGQRKPFPPLDGDDEKENPWRYQPVYNDDPDFRMPYALIAMVLVGSIAGGNIHLPLFPAWIGGIGGAALLAFLTVSTGSSRGDLARAMGMRVVSLAEEALNINKDLRVFRKVGTVSGLIFDKILIIDRKHRVKDRIIQGFTWIYDKASNTAAQVQADIKEQ
;
A
#
# COMPACT_ATOMS: atom_id res chain seq x y z
N MET A 1 -1.54 16.83 19.96
CA MET A 1 -0.73 15.59 19.79
C MET A 1 -1.53 14.41 20.35
N ASN A 2 -2.23 13.65 19.51
CA ASN A 2 -2.92 12.42 19.93
C ASN A 2 -1.93 11.25 19.88
N ASN A 3 -1.63 10.64 21.02
CA ASN A 3 -0.87 9.38 21.03
C ASN A 3 -1.72 8.29 20.35
N PRO A 4 -1.25 7.65 19.27
CA PRO A 4 -2.02 6.62 18.55
C PRO A 4 -2.06 5.27 19.29
N LYS A 5 -1.19 5.08 20.29
CA LYS A 5 -1.03 3.84 21.08
C LYS A 5 -2.31 3.39 21.82
N PRO A 6 -3.06 4.25 22.54
CA PRO A 6 -4.30 3.83 23.20
C PRO A 6 -5.36 3.35 22.20
N LEU A 7 -5.46 4.00 21.03
CA LEU A 7 -6.48 3.66 20.04
C LEU A 7 -6.22 2.29 19.40
N SER A 8 -4.96 1.95 19.12
CA SER A 8 -4.63 0.61 18.59
C SER A 8 -4.86 -0.50 19.61
N GLN A 9 -4.57 -0.26 20.90
CA GLN A 9 -4.83 -1.22 21.97
C GLN A 9 -6.32 -1.50 22.12
N ILE A 10 -7.15 -0.45 22.15
CA ILE A 10 -8.61 -0.59 22.22
C ILE A 10 -9.15 -1.36 21.01
N LEU A 11 -8.68 -1.06 19.80
CA LEU A 11 -9.08 -1.78 18.59
C LEU A 11 -8.68 -3.26 18.65
N CYS A 12 -7.45 -3.58 19.08
CA CYS A 12 -7.01 -4.98 19.21
C CYS A 12 -7.88 -5.76 20.20
N ILE A 13 -8.20 -5.18 21.37
CA ILE A 13 -9.07 -5.81 22.36
C ILE A 13 -10.47 -6.01 21.79
N LEU A 14 -11.02 -5.00 21.11
CA LEU A 14 -12.33 -5.08 20.47
C LEU A 14 -12.38 -6.18 19.40
N PHE A 15 -11.35 -6.26 18.52
CA PHE A 15 -11.25 -7.31 17.51
C PHE A 15 -11.12 -8.70 18.14
N PHE A 16 -10.34 -8.81 19.21
CA PHE A 16 -10.18 -10.05 19.97
C PHE A 16 -11.51 -10.51 20.56
N LEU A 17 -12.24 -9.61 21.25
CA LEU A 17 -13.56 -9.90 21.82
C LEU A 17 -14.60 -10.26 20.74
N MET A 18 -14.61 -9.52 19.62
CA MET A 18 -15.46 -9.82 18.47
C MET A 18 -15.17 -11.23 17.91
N GLY A 19 -13.93 -11.71 17.97
CA GLY A 19 -13.55 -13.04 17.51
C GLY A 19 -14.31 -14.18 18.19
N PHE A 20 -14.74 -14.01 19.45
CA PHE A 20 -15.52 -15.01 20.19
C PHE A 20 -17.01 -15.02 19.82
N LEU A 21 -17.50 -13.97 19.16
CA LEU A 21 -18.90 -13.91 18.74
C LEU A 21 -19.13 -14.89 17.58
N ARG A 22 -20.24 -15.64 17.64
CA ARG A 22 -20.68 -16.56 16.59
C ARG A 22 -21.60 -15.85 15.58
N ASN A 23 -21.21 -14.65 15.17
CA ASN A 23 -21.93 -13.81 14.20
C ASN A 23 -21.00 -13.40 13.04
N ASP A 24 -21.54 -12.73 12.02
CA ASP A 24 -20.79 -12.30 10.83
C ASP A 24 -19.59 -11.40 11.17
N TYR A 25 -19.71 -10.58 12.22
CA TYR A 25 -18.61 -9.74 12.72
C TYR A 25 -17.46 -10.56 13.31
N GLY A 26 -17.78 -11.61 14.06
CA GLY A 26 -16.78 -12.52 14.62
C GLY A 26 -16.13 -13.40 13.55
N GLU A 27 -16.89 -13.83 12.53
CA GLU A 27 -16.32 -14.53 11.38
C GLU A 27 -15.37 -13.66 10.55
N LEU A 28 -15.69 -12.37 10.40
CA LEU A 28 -14.80 -11.39 9.77
C LEU A 28 -13.54 -11.17 10.63
N SER A 29 -13.70 -10.96 11.94
CA SER A 29 -12.55 -10.80 12.85
C SER A 29 -11.60 -12.00 12.78
N ARG A 30 -12.12 -13.23 12.87
CA ARG A 30 -11.34 -14.47 12.74
C ARG A 30 -10.66 -14.59 11.38
N ALA A 31 -11.35 -14.22 10.29
CA ALA A 31 -10.77 -14.23 8.95
C ALA A 31 -9.64 -13.20 8.80
N LEU A 32 -9.78 -12.00 9.36
CA LEU A 32 -8.73 -10.97 9.36
C LEU A 32 -7.53 -11.40 10.22
N GLY A 33 -7.76 -12.02 11.37
CA GLY A 33 -6.71 -12.60 12.20
C GLY A 33 -5.92 -13.68 11.47
N LEU A 34 -6.59 -14.62 10.81
CA LEU A 34 -5.95 -15.64 9.98
C LEU A 34 -5.22 -15.03 8.79
N ALA A 35 -5.81 -14.04 8.12
CA ALA A 35 -5.18 -13.33 7.01
C ALA A 35 -3.89 -12.65 7.45
N LEU A 36 -3.87 -12.02 8.62
CA LEU A 36 -2.67 -11.39 9.19
C LEU A 36 -1.58 -12.43 9.46
N ILE A 37 -1.90 -13.54 10.12
CA ILE A 37 -0.94 -14.63 10.41
C ILE A 37 -0.37 -15.20 9.11
N LEU A 38 -1.23 -15.49 8.13
CA LEU A 38 -0.80 -16.00 6.83
C LEU A 38 0.06 -14.97 6.10
N THR A 39 -0.30 -13.68 6.15
CA THR A 39 0.48 -12.61 5.54
C THR A 39 1.88 -12.58 6.15
N ILE A 40 2.01 -12.55 7.48
CA ILE A 40 3.32 -12.53 8.16
C ILE A 40 4.15 -13.76 7.74
N ARG A 41 3.56 -14.96 7.79
CA ARG A 41 4.26 -16.20 7.42
C ARG A 41 4.71 -16.17 5.96
N ARG A 42 3.83 -15.85 5.02
CA ARG A 42 4.14 -15.84 3.58
C ARG A 42 5.10 -14.71 3.20
N THR A 43 5.01 -13.53 3.83
CA THR A 43 5.95 -12.42 3.62
C THR A 43 7.40 -12.80 3.97
N THR A 44 7.61 -13.62 5.01
CA THR A 44 8.97 -14.11 5.32
C THR A 44 9.55 -14.99 4.21
N ASN A 45 8.70 -15.84 3.60
CA ASN A 45 9.10 -16.68 2.46
C ASN A 45 9.42 -15.83 1.23
N VAL A 46 8.57 -14.84 0.91
CA VAL A 46 8.81 -13.92 -0.20
C VAL A 46 10.12 -13.14 -0.02
N ARG A 47 10.44 -12.69 1.20
CA ARG A 47 11.71 -12.01 1.50
C ARG A 47 12.93 -12.91 1.27
N LYS A 48 12.80 -14.22 1.51
CA LYS A 48 13.87 -15.19 1.23
C LYS A 48 14.04 -15.42 -0.27
N ARG A 49 12.94 -15.54 -1.02
CA ARG A 49 12.93 -15.75 -2.48
C ARG A 49 13.46 -14.55 -3.26
N TYR A 50 13.18 -13.33 -2.79
CA TYR A 50 13.62 -12.08 -3.42
C TYR A 50 14.46 -11.23 -2.46
N PRO A 51 15.74 -11.57 -2.26
CA PRO A 51 16.60 -10.88 -1.31
C PRO A 51 17.01 -9.49 -1.83
N THR A 52 16.48 -8.43 -1.23
CA THR A 52 16.85 -7.04 -1.59
C THR A 52 18.10 -6.53 -0.86
N ALA A 53 18.46 -7.17 0.26
CA ALA A 53 19.57 -6.73 1.11
C ALA A 53 20.95 -6.77 0.42
N PRO A 54 21.30 -7.79 -0.40
CA PRO A 54 22.56 -7.80 -1.14
C PRO A 54 22.68 -6.61 -2.11
N HIS A 55 21.59 -6.29 -2.83
CA HIS A 55 21.58 -5.17 -3.77
C HIS A 55 21.63 -3.81 -3.06
N LEU A 56 21.01 -3.70 -1.88
CA LEU A 56 21.13 -2.51 -1.04
C LEU A 56 22.56 -2.31 -0.52
N LYS A 57 23.24 -3.40 -0.11
CA LYS A 57 24.66 -3.33 0.28
C LYS A 57 25.54 -2.91 -0.90
N ALA A 58 25.29 -3.45 -2.09
CA ALA A 58 25.99 -3.03 -3.30
C ALA A 58 25.74 -1.55 -3.66
N LEU A 59 24.52 -1.05 -3.44
CA LEU A 59 24.18 0.36 -3.62
C LEU A 59 24.98 1.27 -2.66
N LEU A 60 25.16 0.83 -1.41
CA LEU A 60 25.96 1.51 -0.39
C LEU A 60 27.46 1.30 -0.53
N ARG A 61 27.93 0.66 -1.62
CA ARG A 61 29.33 0.28 -1.84
C ARG A 61 29.92 -0.64 -0.74
N ALA A 62 29.06 -1.27 0.07
CA ALA A 62 29.44 -2.16 1.16
C ALA A 62 29.57 -3.63 0.73
N GLY A 63 29.53 -3.92 -0.57
CA GLY A 63 29.66 -5.27 -1.12
C GLY A 63 29.68 -5.28 -2.64
N GLN A 64 30.06 -6.42 -3.23
CA GLN A 64 30.05 -6.62 -4.67
C GLN A 64 28.62 -6.68 -5.23
N ARG A 65 28.44 -6.16 -6.44
CA ARG A 65 27.18 -6.27 -7.19
C ARG A 65 26.89 -7.74 -7.48
N LYS A 66 25.67 -8.16 -7.20
CA LYS A 66 25.10 -9.42 -7.69
C LYS A 66 24.01 -9.07 -8.70
N PRO A 67 24.08 -9.56 -9.95
CA PRO A 67 23.03 -9.31 -10.93
C PRO A 67 21.72 -9.95 -10.47
N PHE A 68 20.59 -9.30 -10.76
CA PHE A 68 19.26 -9.85 -10.50
C PHE A 68 18.33 -9.59 -11.69
N PRO A 69 17.84 -10.62 -12.40
CA PRO A 69 17.90 -12.05 -12.05
C PRO A 69 19.33 -12.65 -12.12
N PRO A 70 19.60 -13.77 -11.42
CA PRO A 70 20.88 -14.46 -11.54
C PRO A 70 21.01 -14.98 -12.98
N LEU A 71 22.09 -14.61 -13.66
CA LEU A 71 22.41 -15.11 -15.00
C LEU A 71 23.67 -15.95 -14.87
N ASP A 72 23.60 -17.18 -15.34
CA ASP A 72 24.74 -18.09 -15.40
C ASP A 72 25.48 -17.91 -16.73
N GLY A 73 26.81 -17.86 -16.65
CA GLY A 73 27.70 -17.95 -17.81
C GLY A 73 28.25 -16.60 -18.30
N ASP A 74 29.47 -16.66 -18.84
CA ASP A 74 30.22 -15.58 -19.49
C ASP A 74 29.55 -15.03 -20.79
N ASP A 75 28.25 -15.26 -20.98
CA ASP A 75 27.51 -14.81 -22.14
C ASP A 75 27.11 -13.33 -21.99
N GLU A 76 27.74 -12.52 -22.83
CA GLU A 76 27.85 -11.06 -22.88
C GLU A 76 26.56 -10.21 -22.86
N LYS A 77 25.39 -10.74 -22.50
CA LYS A 77 24.17 -9.92 -22.44
C LYS A 77 23.39 -10.18 -21.17
N GLU A 78 23.70 -9.37 -20.15
CA GLU A 78 22.84 -9.06 -19.00
C GLU A 78 21.47 -8.56 -19.47
N ASN A 79 20.62 -9.44 -20.01
CA ASN A 79 19.32 -9.08 -20.56
C ASN A 79 18.20 -9.70 -19.70
N PRO A 80 17.63 -8.93 -18.74
CA PRO A 80 16.55 -9.40 -17.87
C PRO A 80 15.29 -9.85 -18.63
N TRP A 81 15.10 -9.39 -19.88
CA TRP A 81 13.92 -9.71 -20.69
C TRP A 81 13.90 -11.16 -21.18
N ARG A 82 15.05 -11.83 -21.21
CA ARG A 82 15.18 -13.22 -21.69
C ARG A 82 15.46 -14.22 -20.57
N TYR A 83 15.34 -13.79 -19.33
CA TYR A 83 15.61 -14.65 -18.20
C TYR A 83 14.71 -15.88 -18.21
N GLN A 84 15.33 -17.04 -18.00
CA GLN A 84 14.66 -18.31 -17.75
C GLN A 84 15.33 -18.95 -16.52
N PRO A 85 14.55 -19.47 -15.56
CA PRO A 85 15.11 -20.18 -14.42
C PRO A 85 15.78 -21.47 -14.93
N VAL A 86 17.03 -21.71 -14.53
CA VAL A 86 17.80 -22.88 -14.92
C VAL A 86 17.76 -23.93 -13.81
N TYR A 87 17.87 -23.49 -12.56
CA TYR A 87 17.79 -24.35 -11.39
C TYR A 87 16.43 -24.26 -10.70
N ASN A 88 16.07 -25.30 -9.96
CA ASN A 88 14.83 -25.33 -9.18
C ASN A 88 14.78 -24.26 -8.08
N ASP A 89 15.95 -23.80 -7.61
CA ASP A 89 16.07 -22.76 -6.58
C ASP A 89 16.08 -21.33 -7.15
N ASP A 90 16.08 -21.20 -8.48
CA ASP A 90 16.08 -19.90 -9.15
C ASP A 90 14.74 -19.17 -8.96
N PRO A 91 14.76 -17.83 -8.79
CA PRO A 91 13.54 -17.05 -8.66
C PRO A 91 12.76 -17.03 -9.99
N ASP A 92 11.44 -17.25 -9.94
CA ASP A 92 10.57 -17.06 -11.11
C ASP A 92 10.43 -15.55 -11.43
N PHE A 93 11.39 -15.03 -12.18
CA PHE A 93 11.49 -13.62 -12.53
C PHE A 93 10.84 -13.35 -13.89
N ARG A 94 9.93 -12.37 -13.91
CA ARG A 94 9.32 -11.86 -15.14
C ARG A 94 9.50 -10.35 -15.21
N MET A 95 10.34 -9.91 -16.12
CA MET A 95 10.63 -8.50 -16.37
C MET A 95 9.39 -7.59 -16.51
N PRO A 96 8.34 -7.94 -17.31
CA PRO A 96 7.18 -7.07 -17.44
C PRO A 96 6.43 -6.88 -16.12
N TYR A 97 6.37 -7.90 -15.26
CA TYR A 97 5.69 -7.79 -13.96
C TYR A 97 6.47 -6.90 -13.00
N ALA A 98 7.80 -7.07 -12.95
CA ALA A 98 8.66 -6.18 -12.17
C ALA A 98 8.52 -4.71 -12.64
N LEU A 99 8.49 -4.48 -13.95
CA LEU A 99 8.34 -3.14 -14.53
C LEU A 99 7.00 -2.50 -14.14
N ILE A 100 5.88 -3.20 -14.33
CA ILE A 100 4.54 -2.69 -13.98
C ILE A 100 4.47 -2.39 -12.48
N ALA A 101 4.97 -3.30 -11.64
CA ALA A 101 4.98 -3.09 -10.19
C ALA A 101 5.80 -1.86 -9.81
N MET A 102 6.97 -1.66 -10.40
CA MET A 102 7.81 -0.50 -10.12
C MET A 102 7.24 0.81 -10.69
N VAL A 103 6.55 0.78 -11.83
CA VAL A 103 5.78 1.93 -12.35
C VAL A 103 4.70 2.35 -11.36
N LEU A 104 3.93 1.40 -10.82
CA LEU A 104 2.87 1.66 -9.85
C LEU A 104 3.44 2.20 -8.53
N VAL A 105 4.48 1.55 -7.99
CA VAL A 105 5.16 2.01 -6.78
C VAL A 105 5.74 3.41 -6.98
N GLY A 106 6.33 3.67 -8.14
CA GLY A 106 6.90 4.98 -8.50
C GLY A 106 5.84 6.05 -8.61
N SER A 107 4.68 5.72 -9.19
CA SER A 107 3.54 6.62 -9.29
C SER A 107 2.99 7.01 -7.92
N ILE A 108 2.81 6.04 -7.03
CA ILE A 108 2.30 6.28 -5.67
C ILE A 108 3.33 7.06 -4.84
N ALA A 109 4.60 6.65 -4.87
CA ALA A 109 5.65 7.32 -4.12
C ALA A 109 5.88 8.75 -4.61
N GLY A 110 5.90 8.96 -5.92
CA GLY A 110 6.08 10.28 -6.54
C GLY A 110 4.90 11.21 -6.31
N GLY A 111 3.66 10.69 -6.34
CA GLY A 111 2.46 11.48 -6.07
C GLY A 111 2.33 11.96 -4.62
N ASN A 112 2.94 11.23 -3.68
CA ASN A 112 2.99 11.62 -2.27
C ASN A 112 4.05 12.68 -1.94
N ILE A 113 4.98 12.97 -2.87
CA ILE A 113 5.95 14.06 -2.69
C ILE A 113 5.24 15.35 -3.06
N HIS A 114 4.60 15.96 -2.06
CA HIS A 114 3.93 17.24 -2.22
C HIS A 114 4.97 18.37 -2.30
N LEU A 115 5.53 18.60 -3.49
CA LEU A 115 6.33 19.80 -3.74
C LEU A 115 5.38 21.01 -3.85
N PRO A 116 5.60 22.10 -3.10
CA PRO A 116 4.69 23.25 -3.06
C PRO A 116 4.48 23.96 -4.42
N LEU A 117 5.32 23.70 -5.42
CA LEU A 117 5.20 24.27 -6.77
C LEU A 117 4.60 23.34 -7.84
N PHE A 118 4.46 22.03 -7.59
CA PHE A 118 4.06 21.08 -8.64
C PHE A 118 2.82 20.29 -8.25
N PRO A 119 1.81 20.19 -9.15
CA PRO A 119 0.69 19.29 -8.96
C PRO A 119 1.12 17.84 -8.71
N ALA A 120 0.42 17.15 -7.80
CA ALA A 120 0.74 15.78 -7.39
C ALA A 120 0.81 14.78 -8.56
N TRP A 121 0.02 14.99 -9.62
CA TRP A 121 0.04 14.12 -10.81
C TRP A 121 1.39 14.15 -11.55
N ILE A 122 2.10 15.29 -11.53
CA ILE A 122 3.44 15.42 -12.13
C ILE A 122 4.44 14.58 -11.33
N GLY A 123 4.37 14.66 -10.00
CA GLY A 123 5.17 13.80 -9.11
C GLY A 123 4.94 12.33 -9.38
N GLY A 124 3.68 11.92 -9.58
CA GLY A 124 3.32 10.55 -9.94
C GLY A 124 3.92 10.09 -11.28
N ILE A 125 3.80 10.90 -12.33
CA ILE A 125 4.38 10.56 -13.64
C ILE A 125 5.92 10.51 -13.54
N GLY A 126 6.54 11.48 -12.88
CA GLY A 126 7.99 11.53 -12.69
C GLY A 126 8.52 10.32 -11.91
N GLY A 127 7.86 9.95 -10.81
CA GLY A 127 8.21 8.77 -10.02
C GLY A 127 8.04 7.47 -10.79
N ALA A 128 6.97 7.33 -11.58
CA ALA A 128 6.76 6.19 -12.46
C ALA A 128 7.86 6.07 -13.52
N ALA A 129 8.19 7.16 -14.21
CA ALA A 129 9.23 7.20 -15.23
C ALA A 129 10.62 6.87 -14.64
N LEU A 130 10.93 7.43 -13.47
CA LEU A 130 12.19 7.17 -12.77
C LEU A 130 12.34 5.69 -12.42
N LEU A 131 11.33 5.08 -11.78
CA LEU A 131 11.41 3.68 -11.38
C LEU A 131 11.36 2.73 -12.59
N ALA A 132 10.62 3.09 -13.65
CA ALA A 132 10.66 2.36 -14.92
C ALA A 132 12.08 2.36 -15.53
N PHE A 133 12.69 3.55 -15.61
CA PHE A 133 14.04 3.71 -16.13
C PHE A 133 15.07 2.91 -15.32
N LEU A 134 15.00 2.97 -13.99
CA LEU A 134 15.89 2.18 -13.12
C LEU A 134 15.69 0.68 -13.34
N THR A 135 14.44 0.22 -13.48
CA THR A 135 14.15 -1.21 -13.67
C THR A 135 14.73 -1.72 -14.98
N VAL A 136 14.57 -0.96 -16.07
CA VAL A 136 15.09 -1.29 -17.41
C VAL A 136 16.61 -1.18 -17.52
N SER A 137 17.24 -0.31 -16.72
CA SER A 137 18.69 -0.11 -16.73
C SER A 137 19.42 -1.41 -16.39
N THR A 138 20.18 -1.92 -17.36
CA THR A 138 21.11 -3.06 -17.21
C THR A 138 22.46 -2.55 -16.71
N GLY A 139 23.28 -3.41 -16.07
CA GLY A 139 24.60 -3.01 -15.59
C GLY A 139 24.67 -2.20 -14.28
N SER A 140 23.54 -1.81 -13.67
CA SER A 140 23.52 -1.03 -12.43
C SER A 140 22.99 -1.80 -11.23
N SER A 141 23.63 -1.65 -10.07
CA SER A 141 23.13 -2.16 -8.78
C SER A 141 21.77 -1.59 -8.39
N ARG A 142 21.46 -0.37 -8.87
CA ARG A 142 20.13 0.27 -8.72
C ARG A 142 19.06 -0.48 -9.52
N GLY A 143 19.40 -0.93 -10.72
CA GLY A 143 18.49 -1.68 -11.57
C GLY A 143 18.22 -3.08 -11.04
N ASP A 144 19.26 -3.75 -10.53
CA ASP A 144 19.09 -5.06 -9.88
C ASP A 144 18.21 -4.94 -8.61
N LEU A 145 18.41 -3.89 -7.81
CA LEU A 145 17.55 -3.59 -6.67
C LEU A 145 16.11 -3.31 -7.08
N ALA A 146 15.89 -2.49 -8.13
CA ALA A 146 14.56 -2.16 -8.63
C ALA A 146 13.84 -3.42 -9.14
N ARG A 147 14.53 -4.30 -9.87
CA ARG A 147 14.00 -5.59 -10.35
C ARG A 147 13.65 -6.53 -9.19
N ALA A 148 14.52 -6.66 -8.19
CA ALA A 148 14.28 -7.48 -7.00
C ALA A 148 13.11 -6.94 -6.15
N MET A 149 13.03 -5.62 -5.99
CA MET A 149 11.91 -4.96 -5.31
C MET A 149 10.60 -5.13 -6.06
N GLY A 150 10.61 -4.94 -7.39
CA GLY A 150 9.44 -5.12 -8.25
C GLY A 150 8.86 -6.52 -8.10
N MET A 151 9.69 -7.56 -8.24
CA MET A 151 9.22 -8.94 -8.05
C MET A 151 8.76 -9.22 -6.62
N ARG A 152 9.42 -8.64 -5.61
CA ARG A 152 8.95 -8.75 -4.23
C ARG A 152 7.55 -8.17 -4.05
N VAL A 153 7.24 -7.04 -4.68
CA VAL A 153 5.90 -6.44 -4.66
C VAL A 153 4.90 -7.33 -5.40
N VAL A 154 5.27 -7.85 -6.58
CA VAL A 154 4.42 -8.77 -7.35
C VAL A 154 4.07 -10.01 -6.53
N SER A 155 5.05 -10.67 -5.94
CA SER A 155 4.81 -11.87 -5.13
C SER A 155 4.04 -11.59 -3.85
N LEU A 156 4.22 -10.42 -3.21
CA LEU A 156 3.37 -10.03 -2.08
C LEU A 156 1.91 -9.81 -2.50
N ALA A 157 1.69 -9.19 -3.67
CA ALA A 157 0.34 -8.99 -4.21
C ALA A 157 -0.33 -10.33 -4.57
N GLU A 158 0.41 -11.24 -5.19
CA GLU A 158 -0.05 -12.60 -5.50
C GLU A 158 -0.43 -13.36 -4.23
N GLU A 159 0.42 -13.31 -3.19
CA GLU A 159 0.12 -13.94 -1.91
C GLU A 159 -1.11 -13.32 -1.22
N ALA A 160 -1.27 -12.00 -1.30
CA ALA A 160 -2.47 -11.33 -0.79
C ALA A 160 -3.74 -11.78 -1.52
N LEU A 161 -3.68 -11.93 -2.85
CA LEU A 161 -4.80 -12.45 -3.64
C LEU A 161 -5.11 -13.90 -3.30
N ASN A 162 -4.08 -14.74 -3.10
CA ASN A 162 -4.25 -16.14 -2.70
C ASN A 162 -4.85 -16.26 -1.30
N ILE A 163 -4.37 -15.50 -0.32
CA ILE A 163 -4.96 -15.44 1.02
C ILE A 163 -6.44 -15.02 0.95
N ASN A 164 -6.76 -14.03 0.10
CA ASN A 164 -8.15 -13.62 -0.08
C ASN A 164 -9.02 -14.70 -0.75
N LYS A 165 -8.50 -15.46 -1.72
CA LYS A 165 -9.20 -16.62 -2.29
C LYS A 165 -9.47 -17.69 -1.23
N ASP A 166 -8.48 -17.98 -0.38
CA ASP A 166 -8.57 -18.99 0.68
C ASP A 166 -9.59 -18.59 1.77
N LEU A 167 -9.58 -17.33 2.20
CA LEU A 167 -10.37 -16.85 3.35
C LEU A 167 -11.67 -16.14 2.97
N ARG A 168 -11.89 -15.86 1.67
CA ARG A 168 -13.02 -15.09 1.13
C ARG A 168 -13.25 -13.77 1.88
N VAL A 169 -12.16 -13.07 2.22
CA VAL A 169 -12.20 -11.88 3.09
C VAL A 169 -13.09 -10.79 2.48
N PHE A 170 -12.98 -10.52 1.17
CA PHE A 170 -13.84 -9.52 0.53
C PHE A 170 -15.34 -9.80 0.67
N ARG A 171 -15.75 -11.07 0.58
CA ARG A 171 -17.15 -11.44 0.76
C ARG A 171 -17.62 -11.14 2.18
N LYS A 172 -16.81 -11.51 3.19
CA LYS A 172 -17.10 -11.26 4.60
C LYS A 172 -17.14 -9.77 4.93
N VAL A 173 -16.18 -9.01 4.40
CA VAL A 173 -16.16 -7.54 4.51
C VAL A 173 -17.41 -6.95 3.88
N GLY A 174 -17.81 -7.41 2.69
CA GLY A 174 -19.03 -6.99 2.01
C GLY A 174 -20.28 -7.19 2.87
N THR A 175 -20.47 -8.39 3.42
CA THR A 175 -21.61 -8.71 4.29
C THR A 175 -21.64 -7.80 5.53
N VAL A 176 -20.51 -7.66 6.23
CA VAL A 176 -20.41 -6.80 7.42
C VAL A 176 -20.62 -5.33 7.07
N SER A 177 -20.08 -4.84 5.94
CA SER A 177 -20.30 -3.46 5.48
C SER A 177 -21.77 -3.19 5.15
N GLY A 178 -22.48 -4.17 4.57
CA GLY A 178 -23.91 -4.07 4.31
C GLY A 178 -24.69 -3.93 5.61
N LEU A 179 -24.41 -4.78 6.61
CA LEU A 179 -25.06 -4.71 7.92
C LEU A 179 -24.79 -3.38 8.65
N ILE A 180 -23.57 -2.85 8.53
CA ILE A 180 -23.22 -1.53 9.09
C ILE A 180 -24.00 -0.43 8.36
N PHE A 181 -24.02 -0.48 7.02
CA PHE A 181 -24.72 0.51 6.21
C PHE A 181 -26.22 0.52 6.49
N ASP A 182 -26.86 -0.64 6.58
CA ASP A 182 -28.27 -0.78 6.93
C ASP A 182 -28.58 -0.18 8.30
N LYS A 183 -27.73 -0.42 9.30
CA LYS A 183 -27.89 0.17 10.64
C LYS A 183 -27.71 1.68 10.62
N ILE A 184 -26.74 2.19 9.86
CA ILE A 184 -26.54 3.63 9.67
C ILE A 184 -27.78 4.25 9.04
N LEU A 185 -28.35 3.63 7.99
CA LEU A 185 -29.56 4.12 7.34
C LEU A 185 -30.79 4.11 8.27
N ILE A 186 -30.96 3.07 9.08
CA ILE A 186 -32.05 3.00 10.07
C ILE A 186 -31.88 4.10 11.14
N ILE A 187 -30.66 4.30 11.63
CA ILE A 187 -30.36 5.35 12.60
C ILE A 187 -30.62 6.72 11.98
N ASP A 188 -30.18 6.93 10.74
CA ASP A 188 -30.41 8.18 10.03
C ASP A 188 -31.91 8.45 9.82
N ARG A 189 -32.68 7.45 9.40
CA ARG A 189 -34.14 7.55 9.25
C ARG A 189 -34.84 7.90 10.57
N LYS A 190 -34.36 7.35 11.70
CA LYS A 190 -35.01 7.52 13.01
C LYS A 190 -34.57 8.79 13.75
N HIS A 191 -33.30 9.18 13.66
CA HIS A 191 -32.71 10.27 14.45
C HIS A 191 -32.29 11.47 13.60
N ARG A 192 -32.45 11.41 12.27
CA ARG A 192 -32.01 12.43 11.30
C ARG A 192 -30.59 12.89 11.58
N VAL A 193 -29.69 11.92 11.79
CA VAL A 193 -28.29 12.18 12.17
C VAL A 193 -27.59 12.95 11.06
N LYS A 194 -27.91 12.67 9.80
CA LYS A 194 -27.45 13.43 8.64
C LYS A 194 -27.81 14.91 8.77
N ASP A 195 -29.04 15.24 9.15
CA ASP A 195 -29.45 16.64 9.31
C ASP A 195 -28.66 17.34 10.42
N ARG A 196 -28.40 16.64 11.53
CA ARG A 196 -27.57 17.20 12.63
C ARG A 196 -26.11 17.37 12.24
N ILE A 197 -25.53 16.43 11.48
CA ILE A 197 -24.17 16.54 10.97
C ILE A 197 -24.07 17.70 9.98
N ILE A 198 -25.01 17.79 9.04
CA ILE A 198 -25.08 18.89 8.07
C ILE A 198 -25.20 20.21 8.82
N GLN A 199 -26.13 20.35 9.77
CA GLN A 199 -26.27 21.56 10.60
C GLN A 199 -24.97 21.93 11.34
N GLY A 200 -24.24 20.93 11.86
CA GLY A 200 -22.93 21.15 12.47
C GLY A 200 -21.90 21.71 11.48
N PHE A 201 -21.83 21.15 10.27
CA PHE A 201 -20.94 21.64 9.21
C PHE A 201 -21.33 23.03 8.72
N THR A 202 -22.63 23.30 8.53
CA THR A 202 -23.11 24.63 8.14
C THR A 202 -22.78 25.66 9.21
N TRP A 203 -22.97 25.33 10.49
CA TRP A 203 -22.60 26.22 11.60
C TRP A 203 -21.11 26.53 11.64
N ILE A 204 -20.24 25.53 11.42
CA ILE A 204 -18.79 25.75 11.35
C ILE A 204 -18.43 26.63 10.14
N TYR A 205 -19.03 26.35 8.98
CA TYR A 205 -18.80 27.11 7.76
C TYR A 205 -19.25 28.57 7.91
N ASP A 206 -20.44 28.81 8.45
CA ASP A 206 -20.98 30.14 8.71
C ASP A 206 -20.13 30.90 9.73
N LYS A 207 -19.60 30.21 10.74
CA LYS A 207 -18.72 30.84 11.72
C LYS A 207 -17.38 31.24 11.09
N ALA A 208 -16.78 30.37 10.28
CA ALA A 208 -15.53 30.65 9.58
C ALA A 208 -15.70 31.77 8.52
N SER A 209 -16.80 31.77 7.77
CA SER A 209 -17.08 32.78 6.75
C SER A 209 -17.34 34.15 7.37
N ASN A 210 -18.08 34.23 8.48
CA ASN A 210 -18.30 35.48 9.21
C ASN A 210 -17.01 36.04 9.81
N THR A 211 -16.13 35.19 10.36
CA THR A 211 -14.81 35.64 10.84
C THR A 211 -13.93 36.13 9.69
N ALA A 212 -13.95 35.45 8.54
CA ALA A 212 -13.22 35.90 7.35
C ALA A 212 -13.75 37.25 6.81
N ALA A 213 -15.07 37.45 6.83
CA ALA A 213 -15.71 38.70 6.41
C ALA A 213 -15.36 39.86 7.36
N GLN A 214 -15.32 39.63 8.68
CA GLN A 214 -14.88 40.63 9.67
C GLN A 214 -13.42 41.04 9.44
N VAL A 215 -12.52 40.07 9.22
CA VAL A 215 -11.11 40.38 8.94
C VAL A 215 -10.95 41.15 7.62
N GLN A 216 -11.75 40.85 6.58
CA GLN A 216 -11.73 41.63 5.34
C GLN A 216 -12.27 43.06 5.51
N ALA A 217 -13.25 43.28 6.40
CA ALA A 217 -13.75 44.61 6.71
C ALA A 217 -12.70 45.43 7.46
N ASP A 218 -12.06 44.86 8.48
CA ASP A 218 -11.00 45.52 9.26
C ASP A 218 -9.78 45.91 8.40
N ILE A 219 -9.42 45.09 7.40
CA ILE A 219 -8.32 45.40 6.46
C ILE A 219 -8.68 46.54 5.49
N LYS A 220 -9.97 46.76 5.18
CA LYS A 220 -10.40 47.84 4.28
C LYS A 220 -10.59 49.19 4.97
N GLU A 221 -10.71 49.20 6.30
CA GLU A 221 -10.82 50.43 7.10
C GLU A 221 -9.45 50.97 7.57
N GLN A 222 -8.36 50.24 7.34
CA GLN A 222 -6.97 50.73 7.45
C GLN A 222 -6.45 51.29 6.12
#